data_AF-A0A6A5EHP9-F1
#
_entry.id   AF-A0A6A5EHP9-F1
#
_cell.length_a   1.000
_cell.length_b   1.000
_cell.length_c   1.000
_cell.angle_alpha   90.00
_cell.angle_beta   90.00
_cell.angle_gamma   90.00
#
_symmetry.space_group_name_H-M   'P 1'
#
loop_
_entity.id
_entity.type
_entity.pdbx_description
1 polymer ?
#
loop_
_entity_poly.entity_id
_entity_poly.type
_entity_poly.pdbx_seq_one_letter_code
_entity_poly.pdbx_strand_id
1 'polypeptide(L)'
;MAASIRVCCALRITIGGAAPLRTLGGVVQVSHLASRASAASLQRTPALPLFPATAWQQTRHGSFFNKLTAEELWRGVLAESGAGARKGRGKRTKRKVKRDLNRGQNIGEGRGGFLWPGLNAPVLKDGNLQSMSRRGESEQQEVQAELVRQRDEWDRKRKMKVKRERGWTGNSWGGISLGPPDPGPNGETYEDFDSRVIEVKSVFNMTAKEGRKRSISCLVAVGNGNGAAGFALGKAADRNTALRKAKNRAIHYLYYIERYNNQTIYHDIQSKFKRTTLRMKKQNEGHGLHCHRAVITLCKLIGIKDLYCKVEGSVNLLNITRALFTGLANQEIHQKLADKKQLHVVEFQSQRGPLPMVVASPKDGARPDPEPEDEIPNTRLHWDDVRAAQGIKRSIWAGVKRTIW
;
A
#
# COMPACT_ATOMS: atom_id res chain seq x y z
N MET A 1 -38.33 -12.39 55.43
CA MET A 1 -38.28 -13.69 54.74
C MET A 1 -36.87 -13.89 54.21
N ALA A 2 -35.85 -14.20 55.01
CA ALA A 2 -35.63 -15.35 55.88
C ALA A 2 -35.60 -16.70 55.12
N ALA A 3 -34.49 -17.42 55.34
CA ALA A 3 -34.20 -18.84 55.09
C ALA A 3 -33.73 -19.25 53.68
N SER A 4 -32.78 -20.17 53.47
CA SER A 4 -31.78 -20.82 54.34
C SER A 4 -30.88 -21.70 53.46
N ILE A 5 -29.57 -21.64 53.72
CA ILE A 5 -28.59 -22.73 53.87
C ILE A 5 -28.90 -24.09 53.21
N ARG A 6 -27.94 -24.61 52.43
CA ARG A 6 -27.47 -26.01 52.55
C ARG A 6 -25.99 -26.14 52.15
N VAL A 7 -25.16 -26.34 53.18
CA VAL A 7 -23.81 -26.91 53.12
C VAL A 7 -23.96 -28.43 53.18
N CYS A 8 -23.16 -29.18 52.41
CA CYS A 8 -22.66 -30.48 52.86
C CYS A 8 -21.30 -30.79 52.24
N CYS A 9 -20.38 -31.01 53.16
CA CYS A 9 -19.00 -31.43 53.01
C CYS A 9 -18.96 -32.96 52.91
N ALA A 10 -18.02 -33.52 52.16
CA ALA A 10 -17.57 -34.90 52.37
C ALA A 10 -16.06 -34.98 52.18
N LEU A 11 -15.35 -34.95 53.30
CA LEU A 11 -14.00 -35.48 53.45
C LEU A 11 -14.03 -37.00 53.28
N ARG A 12 -13.06 -37.55 52.53
CA ARG A 12 -12.46 -38.84 52.86
C ARG A 12 -10.96 -38.81 52.56
N ILE A 13 -10.21 -39.00 53.63
CA ILE A 13 -8.77 -39.23 53.71
C ILE A 13 -8.56 -40.73 53.58
N THR A 14 -7.62 -41.16 52.72
CA THR A 14 -6.74 -42.31 53.01
C THR A 14 -5.36 -42.09 52.38
N ILE A 15 -4.37 -42.60 53.10
CA ILE A 15 -2.94 -42.34 53.11
C ILE A 15 -2.22 -43.12 52.01
N GLY A 16 -1.12 -42.57 51.46
CA GLY A 16 -0.15 -43.38 50.71
C GLY A 16 0.89 -42.63 49.89
N GLY A 17 1.95 -42.12 50.54
CA GLY A 17 3.34 -42.29 50.09
C GLY A 17 3.93 -41.45 48.95
N ALA A 18 5.12 -40.90 49.27
CA ALA A 18 6.21 -40.43 48.40
C ALA A 18 6.12 -39.01 47.80
N ALA A 19 6.77 -38.07 48.50
CA ALA A 19 7.10 -36.73 48.04
C ALA A 19 8.23 -36.73 46.98
N PRO A 20 8.31 -35.66 46.17
CA PRO A 20 9.61 -35.01 46.05
C PRO A 20 9.56 -33.50 46.29
N LEU A 21 10.70 -33.05 46.83
CA LEU A 21 11.03 -31.73 47.35
C LEU A 21 10.73 -30.56 46.39
N ARG A 22 10.07 -29.54 46.93
CA ARG A 22 10.05 -28.18 46.38
C ARG A 22 11.23 -27.39 46.96
N THR A 23 12.12 -26.91 46.10
CA THR A 23 13.08 -25.85 46.45
C THR A 23 12.49 -24.49 46.11
N LEU A 24 12.40 -23.65 47.15
CA LEU A 24 12.17 -22.21 47.07
C LEU A 24 13.40 -21.54 46.44
N GLY A 25 13.19 -20.73 45.41
CA GLY A 25 14.21 -19.85 44.83
C GLY A 25 13.62 -18.47 44.64
N GLY A 26 13.80 -17.61 45.63
CA GLY A 26 13.38 -16.21 45.61
C GLY A 26 14.14 -15.40 44.55
N VAL A 27 13.42 -14.51 43.90
CA VAL A 27 13.96 -13.49 42.98
C VAL A 27 14.42 -12.31 43.82
N VAL A 28 15.70 -11.93 43.70
CA VAL A 28 16.17 -10.59 44.08
C VAL A 28 16.87 -9.98 42.86
N GLN A 29 16.38 -8.80 42.50
CA GLN A 29 16.81 -7.97 41.39
C GLN A 29 17.56 -6.78 42.01
N VAL A 30 18.85 -6.58 41.67
CA VAL A 30 19.53 -5.28 41.89
C VAL A 30 20.43 -4.97 40.71
N SER A 31 20.29 -3.74 40.24
CA SER A 31 20.88 -3.10 39.07
C SER A 31 22.12 -2.25 39.40
N HIS A 32 23.04 -2.18 38.43
CA HIS A 32 24.02 -1.11 38.11
C HIS A 32 24.88 -0.47 39.21
N LEU A 33 26.22 -0.51 39.02
CA LEU A 33 27.05 0.69 38.77
C LEU A 33 28.51 0.29 38.51
N ALA A 34 29.19 1.12 37.72
CA ALA A 34 30.57 0.96 37.28
C ALA A 34 31.54 1.75 38.17
N SER A 35 32.74 1.23 38.42
CA SER A 35 33.96 2.03 38.59
C SER A 35 35.24 1.18 38.50
N ARG A 36 36.29 1.80 37.96
CA ARG A 36 37.69 1.33 37.87
C ARG A 36 38.32 1.24 39.28
N ALA A 37 39.22 0.26 39.49
CA ALA A 37 40.64 0.51 39.79
C ALA A 37 41.40 -0.77 40.23
N SER A 38 42.68 -0.79 39.83
CA SER A 38 43.88 -1.32 40.51
C SER A 38 44.09 -2.82 40.76
N ALA A 39 45.31 -3.22 40.40
CA ALA A 39 45.97 -4.48 40.65
C ALA A 39 46.26 -4.75 42.13
N ALA A 40 46.16 -6.01 42.53
CA ALA A 40 47.05 -6.66 43.50
C ALA A 40 46.83 -8.18 43.48
N SER A 41 47.85 -8.84 43.98
CA SER A 41 48.28 -10.22 43.84
C SER A 41 47.53 -11.30 44.63
N LEU A 42 47.76 -12.55 44.20
CA LEU A 42 47.83 -13.80 44.98
C LEU A 42 46.54 -14.39 45.57
N GLN A 43 46.06 -15.50 44.98
CA GLN A 43 46.21 -16.84 45.57
C GLN A 43 45.49 -17.88 44.68
N ARG A 44 46.24 -18.93 44.31
CA ARG A 44 45.69 -20.17 43.76
C ARG A 44 44.80 -20.81 44.83
N THR A 45 43.51 -20.94 44.55
CA THR A 45 42.62 -21.88 45.23
C THR A 45 42.28 -23.02 44.26
N PRO A 46 42.16 -24.27 44.76
CA PRO A 46 42.04 -25.45 43.91
C PRO A 46 40.67 -25.46 43.22
N ALA A 47 40.67 -25.80 41.94
CA ALA A 47 39.46 -25.97 41.14
C ALA A 47 38.55 -27.03 41.75
N LEU A 48 37.38 -26.62 42.23
CA LEU A 48 36.25 -27.52 42.40
C LEU A 48 35.79 -27.97 41.00
N PRO A 49 35.45 -29.25 40.79
CA PRO A 49 35.03 -29.72 39.49
C PRO A 49 33.73 -29.00 39.11
N LEU A 50 33.76 -28.31 37.96
CA LEU A 50 32.57 -27.80 37.30
C LEU A 50 31.59 -28.97 37.11
N PHE A 51 30.50 -28.98 37.86
CA PHE A 51 29.36 -29.82 37.53
C PHE A 51 29.00 -29.56 36.06
N PRO A 52 28.89 -30.60 35.21
CA PRO A 52 28.52 -30.38 33.83
C PRO A 52 27.13 -29.75 33.85
N ALA A 53 27.00 -28.57 33.23
CA ALA A 53 25.73 -27.92 33.01
C ALA A 53 24.81 -28.97 32.39
N THR A 54 23.84 -29.46 33.17
CA THR A 54 22.89 -30.45 32.71
C THR A 54 22.08 -29.75 31.63
N ALA A 55 22.48 -29.91 30.38
CA ALA A 55 21.69 -29.53 29.24
C ALA A 55 20.47 -30.44 29.31
N TRP A 56 19.38 -29.95 29.90
CA TRP A 56 18.09 -30.62 29.89
C TRP A 56 17.65 -30.74 28.44
N GLN A 57 18.04 -31.83 27.80
CA GLN A 57 17.63 -32.17 26.46
C GLN A 57 16.17 -32.56 26.57
N GLN A 58 15.28 -31.66 26.15
CA GLN A 58 13.84 -31.92 26.17
C GLN A 58 13.54 -33.09 25.22
N THR A 59 13.52 -34.31 25.75
CA THR A 59 13.11 -35.51 25.03
C THR A 59 11.60 -35.49 24.88
N ARG A 60 11.12 -35.29 23.65
CA ARG A 60 9.70 -35.47 23.35
C ARG A 60 9.49 -36.91 22.92
N HIS A 61 8.73 -37.67 23.70
CA HIS A 61 8.34 -39.04 23.33
C HIS A 61 7.27 -38.97 22.22
N GLY A 62 7.68 -39.23 20.98
CA GLY A 62 6.77 -39.34 19.83
C GLY A 62 6.32 -40.78 19.63
N SER A 63 5.02 -41.06 19.75
CA SER A 63 4.41 -42.33 19.35
C SER A 63 3.58 -42.13 18.08
N PHE A 64 3.14 -43.21 17.43
CA PHE A 64 2.19 -43.13 16.31
C PHE A 64 0.90 -42.41 16.70
N PHE A 65 0.35 -42.74 17.87
CA PHE A 65 -0.90 -42.16 18.40
C PHE A 65 -0.77 -40.68 18.80
N ASN A 66 0.45 -40.18 19.02
CA ASN A 66 0.69 -38.79 19.40
C ASN A 66 1.04 -37.89 18.20
N LYS A 67 0.88 -38.36 16.95
CA LYS A 67 1.10 -37.56 15.75
C LYS A 67 -0.14 -36.74 15.43
N LEU A 68 0.07 -35.44 15.22
CA LEU A 68 -0.97 -34.51 14.80
C LEU A 68 -0.97 -34.30 13.29
N THR A 69 -2.06 -33.75 12.79
CA THR A 69 -2.17 -33.38 11.38
C THR A 69 -1.28 -32.17 11.05
N ALA A 70 -0.90 -32.03 9.77
CA ALA A 70 -0.06 -30.92 9.33
C ALA A 70 -0.69 -29.55 9.63
N GLU A 71 -2.02 -29.43 9.55
CA GLU A 71 -2.73 -28.18 9.82
C GLU A 71 -2.61 -27.76 11.30
N GLU A 72 -2.75 -28.70 12.23
CA GLU A 72 -2.59 -28.44 13.67
C GLU A 72 -1.16 -28.02 14.01
N LEU A 73 -0.17 -28.73 13.43
CA LEU A 73 1.25 -28.39 13.59
C LEU A 73 1.55 -26.98 13.06
N TRP A 74 1.10 -26.66 11.84
CA TRP A 74 1.32 -25.34 11.24
C TRP A 74 0.59 -24.23 11.99
N ARG A 75 -0.63 -24.49 12.49
CA ARG A 75 -1.38 -23.54 13.32
C ARG A 75 -0.59 -23.16 14.59
N GLY A 76 0.00 -24.15 15.26
CA GLY A 76 0.87 -23.94 16.41
C GLY A 76 2.16 -23.19 16.07
N VAL A 77 2.81 -23.55 14.96
CA VAL A 77 4.08 -22.93 14.53
C VAL A 77 3.92 -21.47 14.13
N LEU A 78 2.87 -21.13 13.38
CA LEU A 78 2.61 -19.78 12.87
C LEU A 78 2.09 -18.83 13.95
N ALA A 79 1.34 -19.34 14.93
CA ALA A 79 0.81 -18.59 16.08
C ALA A 79 0.05 -17.31 15.70
N GLU A 80 -0.69 -17.33 14.57
CA GLU A 80 -1.31 -16.12 13.99
C GLU A 80 -2.44 -15.54 14.86
N SER A 81 -3.13 -16.38 15.64
CA SER A 81 -4.27 -16.00 16.49
C SER A 81 -3.88 -15.61 17.92
N GLY A 82 -2.58 -15.52 18.24
CA GLY A 82 -2.10 -15.25 19.59
C GLY A 82 -2.34 -13.81 20.08
N ALA A 83 -2.29 -13.61 21.40
CA ALA A 83 -2.46 -12.29 22.02
C ALA A 83 -1.45 -11.23 21.52
N GLY A 84 -0.23 -11.68 21.15
CA GLY A 84 0.80 -10.82 20.58
C GLY A 84 0.45 -10.22 19.21
N ALA A 85 -0.31 -10.95 18.38
CA ALA A 85 -0.73 -10.51 17.06
C ALA A 85 -1.82 -9.43 17.13
N ARG A 86 -2.72 -9.50 18.11
CA ARG A 86 -3.89 -8.61 18.25
C ARG A 86 -3.53 -7.13 18.44
N LYS A 87 -2.47 -6.83 19.21
CA LYS A 87 -2.09 -5.46 19.58
C LYS A 87 -0.70 -5.05 19.08
N GLY A 88 -0.20 -5.70 18.03
CA GLY A 88 1.07 -5.34 17.39
C GLY A 88 2.31 -5.52 18.27
N ARG A 89 2.28 -6.47 19.22
CA ARG A 89 3.42 -6.73 20.13
C ARG A 89 4.57 -7.49 19.44
N GLY A 90 4.28 -8.19 18.32
CA GLY A 90 5.27 -8.94 17.56
C GLY A 90 5.94 -8.12 16.45
N LYS A 91 7.28 -8.18 16.38
CA LYS A 91 8.06 -7.64 15.26
C LYS A 91 7.82 -8.46 13.99
N ARG A 92 7.75 -7.81 12.83
CA ARG A 92 7.49 -8.46 11.53
C ARG A 92 8.75 -8.76 10.72
N THR A 93 9.94 -8.54 11.26
CA THR A 93 11.22 -8.69 10.56
C THR A 93 11.51 -10.14 10.14
N LYS A 94 11.20 -11.11 11.00
CA LYS A 94 11.39 -12.55 10.74
C LYS A 94 10.08 -13.32 10.99
N ARG A 95 9.13 -13.23 10.05
CA ARG A 95 7.87 -13.98 10.12
C ARG A 95 8.08 -15.42 9.63
N LYS A 96 7.50 -16.40 10.34
CA LYS A 96 7.43 -17.79 9.88
C LYS A 96 6.43 -17.91 8.71
N VAL A 97 6.75 -18.73 7.72
CA VAL A 97 5.94 -18.91 6.51
C VAL A 97 5.53 -20.37 6.43
N LYS A 98 4.23 -20.63 6.20
CA LYS A 98 3.70 -21.99 6.00
C LYS A 98 4.35 -22.60 4.77
N ARG A 99 4.81 -23.85 4.87
CA ARG A 99 5.27 -24.65 3.73
C ARG A 99 4.39 -25.87 3.62
N ASP A 100 3.81 -26.09 2.45
CA ASP A 100 3.11 -27.32 2.17
C ASP A 100 4.14 -28.42 1.88
N LEU A 101 4.08 -29.51 2.66
CA LEU A 101 4.99 -30.64 2.54
C LEU A 101 4.45 -31.71 1.60
N ASN A 102 3.16 -31.68 1.26
CA ASN A 102 2.52 -32.65 0.36
C ASN A 102 2.78 -32.30 -1.11
N ARG A 103 3.12 -31.04 -1.40
CA ARG A 103 3.47 -30.58 -2.75
C ARG A 103 4.75 -31.28 -3.24
N GLY A 104 4.65 -31.97 -4.38
CA GLY A 104 5.77 -32.68 -5.00
C GLY A 104 6.00 -34.09 -4.49
N GLN A 105 5.03 -34.68 -3.78
CA GLN A 105 5.03 -36.09 -3.43
C GLN A 105 4.02 -36.83 -4.30
N ASN A 106 4.46 -37.96 -4.88
CA ASN A 106 3.60 -38.86 -5.63
C ASN A 106 3.17 -40.03 -4.75
N ILE A 107 1.93 -40.50 -4.93
CA ILE A 107 1.41 -41.66 -4.20
C ILE A 107 2.19 -42.91 -4.64
N GLY A 108 2.59 -43.75 -3.69
CA GLY A 108 3.38 -44.97 -3.96
C GLY A 108 4.89 -44.76 -3.98
N GLU A 109 5.37 -43.51 -4.06
CA GLU A 109 6.79 -43.20 -3.95
C GLU A 109 7.26 -43.21 -2.48
N GLY A 110 8.40 -43.86 -2.24
CA GLY A 110 8.97 -43.99 -0.90
C GLY A 110 10.47 -44.20 -0.95
N ARG A 111 11.12 -44.16 0.22
CA ARG A 111 12.59 -44.32 0.32
C ARG A 111 13.08 -45.67 -0.19
N GLY A 112 12.25 -46.71 -0.08
CA GLY A 112 12.58 -48.06 -0.53
C GLY A 112 12.64 -48.25 -2.05
N GLY A 113 12.14 -47.29 -2.84
CA GLY A 113 12.16 -47.36 -4.31
C GLY A 113 11.28 -48.48 -4.89
N PHE A 114 10.22 -48.87 -4.19
CA PHE A 114 9.28 -49.89 -4.66
C PHE A 114 8.39 -49.33 -5.79
N LEU A 115 8.18 -50.15 -6.81
CA LEU A 115 7.29 -49.90 -7.94
C LEU A 115 6.04 -50.77 -7.77
N TRP A 116 4.92 -50.10 -7.55
CA TRP A 116 3.59 -50.64 -7.34
C TRP A 116 2.78 -50.43 -8.62
N PRO A 117 2.48 -51.50 -9.37
CA PRO A 117 1.61 -51.44 -10.55
C PRO A 117 0.26 -50.81 -10.18
N GLY A 118 -0.11 -49.73 -10.87
CA GLY A 118 -1.35 -48.98 -10.64
C GLY A 118 -1.23 -47.77 -9.70
N LEU A 119 -0.09 -47.55 -9.03
CA LEU A 119 0.16 -46.34 -8.23
C LEU A 119 1.28 -45.49 -8.83
N ASN A 120 2.52 -45.99 -8.80
CA ASN A 120 3.71 -45.30 -9.33
C ASN A 120 4.33 -45.98 -10.55
N ALA A 121 3.89 -47.19 -10.89
CA ALA A 121 4.21 -47.87 -12.14
C ALA A 121 2.93 -48.18 -12.93
N PRO A 122 2.97 -48.20 -14.28
CA PRO A 122 1.82 -48.61 -15.08
C PRO A 122 1.47 -50.08 -14.82
N VAL A 123 0.18 -50.43 -14.92
CA VAL A 123 -0.31 -51.80 -14.70
C VAL A 123 0.17 -52.75 -15.80
N LEU A 124 0.20 -52.28 -17.04
CA LEU A 124 0.64 -53.02 -18.21
C LEU A 124 1.91 -52.38 -18.77
N LYS A 125 2.89 -53.22 -19.13
CA LYS A 125 4.07 -52.81 -19.91
C LYS A 125 4.25 -53.85 -21.02
N ASP A 126 4.25 -53.39 -22.27
CA ASP A 126 4.38 -54.24 -23.45
C ASP A 126 3.35 -55.38 -23.52
N GLY A 127 2.12 -55.11 -23.08
CA GLY A 127 1.00 -56.07 -23.07
C GLY A 127 0.98 -57.03 -21.88
N ASN A 128 2.01 -57.06 -21.04
CA ASN A 128 2.09 -57.94 -19.87
C ASN A 128 1.79 -57.21 -18.57
N LEU A 129 1.10 -57.89 -17.64
CA LEU A 129 0.83 -57.39 -16.30
C LEU A 129 2.14 -57.27 -15.51
N GLN A 130 2.43 -56.06 -15.03
CA GLN A 130 3.61 -55.79 -14.21
C GLN A 130 3.45 -56.40 -12.82
N SER A 131 4.53 -56.99 -12.29
CA SER A 131 4.63 -57.39 -10.88
C SER A 131 5.31 -56.30 -10.04
N MET A 132 5.15 -56.38 -8.72
CA MET A 132 5.86 -55.51 -7.79
C MET A 132 7.37 -55.63 -8.01
N SER A 133 8.06 -54.50 -8.19
CA SER A 133 9.51 -54.46 -8.41
C SER A 133 10.17 -53.36 -7.58
N ARG A 134 11.50 -53.31 -7.54
CA ARG A 134 12.27 -52.30 -6.80
C ARG A 134 13.29 -51.68 -7.75
N ARG A 135 13.40 -50.34 -7.73
CA ARG A 135 14.41 -49.59 -8.48
C ARG A 135 15.82 -49.95 -8.02
N GLY A 136 16.80 -49.80 -8.92
CA GLY A 136 18.21 -49.87 -8.56
C GLY A 136 18.59 -48.77 -7.56
N GLU A 137 19.66 -48.97 -6.80
CA GLU A 137 20.11 -47.97 -5.82
C GLU A 137 20.52 -46.65 -6.48
N SER A 138 21.15 -46.73 -7.67
CA SER A 138 21.52 -45.57 -8.49
C SER A 138 20.30 -44.79 -8.98
N GLU A 139 19.35 -45.48 -9.62
CA GLU A 139 18.10 -44.88 -10.11
C GLU A 139 17.31 -44.23 -8.97
N GLN A 140 17.25 -44.87 -7.81
CA GLN A 140 16.58 -44.32 -6.64
C GLN A 140 17.29 -43.07 -6.11
N GLN A 141 18.63 -43.04 -6.10
CA GLN A 141 19.39 -41.85 -5.72
C GLN A 141 19.14 -40.69 -6.70
N GLU A 142 19.05 -40.97 -7.99
CA GLU A 142 18.74 -39.98 -9.02
C GLU A 142 17.34 -39.37 -8.81
N VAL A 143 16.32 -40.19 -8.60
CA VAL A 143 14.95 -39.72 -8.31
C VAL A 143 14.93 -38.85 -7.04
N GLN A 144 15.63 -39.25 -5.98
CA GLN A 144 15.74 -38.43 -4.77
C GLN A 144 16.47 -37.10 -5.02
N ALA A 145 17.56 -37.13 -5.80
CA ALA A 145 18.28 -35.92 -6.19
C ALA A 145 17.42 -34.99 -7.03
N GLU A 146 16.60 -35.53 -7.94
CA GLU A 146 15.66 -34.76 -8.74
C GLU A 146 14.58 -34.10 -7.88
N LEU A 147 13.98 -34.84 -6.92
CA LEU A 147 13.02 -34.27 -5.97
C LEU A 147 13.63 -33.11 -5.16
N VAL A 148 14.89 -33.22 -4.75
CA VAL A 148 15.62 -32.14 -4.07
C VAL A 148 15.83 -30.95 -5.00
N ARG A 149 16.22 -31.18 -6.26
CA ARG A 149 16.37 -30.11 -7.26
C ARG A 149 15.06 -29.36 -7.49
N GLN A 150 13.95 -30.09 -7.70
CA GLN A 150 12.62 -29.49 -7.88
C GLN A 150 12.19 -28.65 -6.66
N ARG A 151 12.44 -29.16 -5.44
CA ARG A 151 12.19 -28.42 -4.19
C ARG A 151 12.97 -27.11 -4.14
N ASP A 152 14.27 -27.16 -4.45
CA ASP A 152 15.15 -26.00 -4.39
C ASP A 152 14.80 -24.97 -5.47
N GLU A 153 14.39 -25.41 -6.65
CA GLU A 153 13.82 -24.55 -7.70
C GLU A 153 12.54 -23.85 -7.26
N TRP A 154 11.60 -24.56 -6.62
CA TRP A 154 10.39 -23.95 -6.08
C TRP A 154 10.71 -22.92 -4.99
N ASP A 155 11.65 -23.23 -4.10
CA ASP A 155 12.09 -22.28 -3.07
C ASP A 155 12.79 -21.05 -3.68
N ARG A 156 13.57 -21.23 -4.76
CA ARG A 156 14.18 -20.14 -5.53
C ARG A 156 13.11 -19.26 -6.16
N LYS A 157 12.16 -19.84 -6.90
CA LYS A 157 11.03 -19.13 -7.53
C LYS A 157 10.21 -18.36 -6.51
N ARG A 158 9.95 -18.92 -5.32
CA ARG A 158 9.23 -18.23 -4.24
C ARG A 158 10.00 -17.04 -3.65
N LYS A 159 11.35 -17.12 -3.58
CA LYS A 159 12.20 -16.04 -3.04
C LYS A 159 12.40 -14.90 -4.05
N MET A 160 12.26 -15.18 -5.34
CA MET A 160 12.38 -14.15 -6.38
C MET A 160 11.29 -13.08 -6.21
N LYS A 161 11.72 -11.83 -6.04
CA LYS A 161 10.83 -10.68 -5.92
C LYS A 161 10.59 -10.07 -7.29
N VAL A 162 9.32 -9.99 -7.69
CA VAL A 162 8.92 -9.29 -8.92
C VAL A 162 9.25 -7.80 -8.80
N LYS A 163 9.91 -7.24 -9.83
CA LYS A 163 10.17 -5.80 -9.92
C LYS A 163 8.84 -5.08 -10.06
N ARG A 164 8.56 -4.15 -9.14
CA ARG A 164 7.35 -3.32 -9.16
C ARG A 164 7.72 -1.90 -9.51
N GLU A 165 6.94 -1.26 -10.38
CA GLU A 165 7.04 0.17 -10.58
C GLU A 165 6.75 0.92 -9.28
N ARG A 166 7.63 1.86 -8.96
CA ARG A 166 7.48 2.70 -7.76
C ARG A 166 6.59 3.90 -8.08
N GLY A 167 5.88 4.39 -7.07
CA GLY A 167 5.24 5.70 -7.13
C GLY A 167 6.24 6.82 -6.86
N TRP A 168 5.83 7.82 -6.07
CA TRP A 168 6.67 8.98 -5.76
C TRP A 168 7.96 8.62 -5.00
N THR A 169 7.93 7.59 -4.14
CA THR A 169 9.11 7.05 -3.43
C THR A 169 9.01 5.53 -3.33
N GLY A 170 10.12 4.86 -3.00
CA GLY A 170 10.17 3.39 -3.00
C GLY A 170 9.20 2.70 -2.02
N ASN A 171 9.00 3.26 -0.83
CA ASN A 171 8.11 2.71 0.20
C ASN A 171 6.74 3.38 0.26
N SER A 172 6.54 4.53 -0.40
CA SER A 172 5.24 5.21 -0.43
C SER A 172 4.27 4.52 -1.37
N TRP A 173 2.98 4.63 -1.03
CA TRP A 173 1.90 4.21 -1.92
C TRP A 173 1.47 5.29 -2.91
N GLY A 174 1.78 6.56 -2.62
CA GLY A 174 1.38 7.68 -3.48
C GLY A 174 2.00 7.56 -4.88
N GLY A 175 1.18 7.69 -5.91
CA GLY A 175 1.54 7.61 -7.32
C GLY A 175 1.52 6.21 -7.93
N ILE A 176 1.28 5.15 -7.14
CA ILE A 176 1.17 3.77 -7.66
C ILE A 176 -0.17 3.59 -8.38
N SER A 177 -0.16 2.98 -9.57
CA SER A 177 -1.37 2.55 -10.26
C SER A 177 -1.94 1.27 -9.64
N LEU A 178 -3.27 1.23 -9.47
CA LEU A 178 -4.04 0.09 -9.02
C LEU A 178 -4.65 -0.70 -10.17
N GLY A 179 -4.50 -0.24 -11.42
CA GLY A 179 -5.25 -0.72 -12.58
C GLY A 179 -6.69 -0.19 -12.64
N PRO A 180 -7.49 -0.68 -13.60
CA PRO A 180 -8.86 -0.20 -13.81
C PRO A 180 -9.79 -0.58 -12.65
N PRO A 181 -10.88 0.19 -12.44
CA PRO A 181 -11.96 -0.15 -11.53
C PRO A 181 -12.54 -1.54 -11.79
N ASP A 182 -13.12 -2.17 -10.75
CA ASP A 182 -13.77 -3.47 -10.94
C ASP A 182 -15.07 -3.27 -11.76
N PRO A 183 -15.46 -4.21 -12.63
CA PRO A 183 -16.68 -4.09 -13.43
C PRO A 183 -17.94 -4.06 -12.56
N GLY A 184 -18.94 -3.32 -13.02
CA GLY A 184 -20.24 -3.21 -12.36
C GLY A 184 -21.11 -4.47 -12.53
N PRO A 185 -22.14 -4.65 -11.69
CA PRO A 185 -23.04 -5.80 -11.78
C PRO A 185 -23.88 -5.80 -13.08
N ASN A 186 -24.04 -4.64 -13.72
CA ASN A 186 -24.85 -4.46 -14.94
C ASN A 186 -24.04 -4.68 -16.24
N GLY A 187 -22.83 -5.25 -16.16
CA GLY A 187 -21.94 -5.40 -17.31
C GLY A 187 -21.18 -4.13 -17.69
N GLU A 188 -21.13 -3.14 -16.80
CA GLU A 188 -20.33 -1.92 -17.00
C GLU A 188 -18.83 -2.22 -16.81
N THR A 189 -18.02 -1.86 -17.81
CA THR A 189 -16.57 -2.08 -17.83
C THR A 189 -15.84 -0.74 -17.92
N TYR A 190 -14.70 -0.61 -17.23
CA TYR A 190 -13.94 0.64 -17.09
C TYR A 190 -12.46 0.49 -17.47
N GLU A 191 -12.17 -0.23 -18.56
CA GLU A 191 -10.81 -0.53 -19.01
C GLU A 191 -10.01 0.73 -19.36
N ASP A 192 -10.67 1.78 -19.86
CA ASP A 192 -10.04 3.05 -20.22
C ASP A 192 -9.59 3.89 -19.02
N PHE A 193 -10.00 3.53 -17.80
CA PHE A 193 -9.69 4.28 -16.59
C PHE A 193 -8.42 3.77 -15.92
N ASP A 194 -7.45 4.66 -15.67
CA ASP A 194 -6.36 4.39 -14.73
C ASP A 194 -6.76 4.88 -13.32
N SER A 195 -6.37 4.12 -12.31
CA SER A 195 -6.61 4.44 -10.91
C SER A 195 -5.28 4.63 -10.18
N ARG A 196 -5.03 5.81 -9.63
CA ARG A 196 -3.79 6.09 -8.88
C ARG A 196 -4.04 6.45 -7.42
N VAL A 197 -3.20 5.90 -6.56
CA VAL A 197 -3.25 6.18 -5.13
C VAL A 197 -2.64 7.55 -4.86
N ILE A 198 -3.38 8.41 -4.16
CA ILE A 198 -2.90 9.73 -3.74
C ILE A 198 -2.34 9.66 -2.32
N GLU A 199 -3.07 9.02 -1.40
CA GLU A 199 -2.67 8.94 0.00
C GLU A 199 -3.15 7.65 0.67
N VAL A 200 -2.29 7.06 1.52
CA VAL A 200 -2.65 5.93 2.39
C VAL A 200 -2.25 6.27 3.81
N LYS A 201 -3.24 6.39 4.70
CA LYS A 201 -3.07 6.71 6.12
C LYS A 201 -3.53 5.55 6.99
N SER A 202 -2.79 5.30 8.07
CA SER A 202 -3.26 4.44 9.16
C SER A 202 -3.85 5.33 10.24
N VAL A 203 -5.15 5.21 10.46
CA VAL A 203 -5.90 5.96 11.48
C VAL A 203 -6.29 5.02 12.62
N PHE A 204 -6.45 5.56 13.81
CA PHE A 204 -6.78 4.78 15.00
C PHE A 204 -8.03 5.33 15.65
N ASN A 205 -8.90 4.44 16.12
CA ASN A 205 -10.07 4.78 16.94
C ASN A 205 -9.93 4.08 18.30
N MET A 206 -10.33 4.74 19.39
CA MET A 206 -10.38 4.10 20.70
C MET A 206 -11.71 3.36 20.86
N THR A 207 -11.65 2.11 21.30
CA THR A 207 -12.82 1.25 21.52
C THR A 207 -12.75 0.65 22.91
N ALA A 208 -13.90 0.42 23.53
CA ALA A 208 -13.98 -0.10 24.90
C ALA A 208 -13.32 -1.48 25.06
N LYS A 209 -13.52 -2.39 24.09
CA LYS A 209 -13.02 -3.77 24.17
C LYS A 209 -11.58 -3.92 23.67
N GLU A 210 -11.28 -3.39 22.48
CA GLU A 210 -9.98 -3.63 21.84
C GLU A 210 -8.92 -2.59 22.24
N GLY A 211 -9.35 -1.43 22.76
CA GLY A 211 -8.51 -0.25 22.93
C GLY A 211 -8.30 0.43 21.57
N ARG A 212 -7.04 0.65 21.17
CA ARG A 212 -6.69 1.32 19.91
C ARG A 212 -6.93 0.40 18.71
N LYS A 213 -8.07 0.57 18.05
CA LYS A 213 -8.43 -0.13 16.80
C LYS A 213 -7.85 0.59 15.60
N ARG A 214 -7.00 -0.10 14.83
CA ARG A 214 -6.42 0.43 13.59
C ARG A 214 -7.40 0.31 12.43
N SER A 215 -7.47 1.33 11.59
CA SER A 215 -8.10 1.29 10.27
C SER A 215 -7.21 1.99 9.25
N ILE A 216 -7.35 1.61 7.99
CA ILE A 216 -6.64 2.24 6.87
C ILE A 216 -7.61 3.14 6.12
N SER A 217 -7.20 4.37 5.86
CA SER A 217 -7.88 5.34 5.02
C SER A 217 -7.06 5.56 3.75
N CYS A 218 -7.67 5.34 2.59
CA CYS A 218 -7.04 5.50 1.29
C CYS A 218 -7.78 6.59 0.49
N LEU A 219 -7.03 7.51 -0.09
CA LEU A 219 -7.50 8.47 -1.10
C LEU A 219 -6.99 8.00 -2.46
N VAL A 220 -7.91 7.70 -3.36
CA VAL A 220 -7.62 7.23 -4.72
C VAL A 220 -8.32 8.17 -5.71
N ALA A 221 -7.64 8.44 -6.81
CA ALA A 221 -8.20 9.15 -7.95
C ALA A 221 -8.24 8.22 -9.16
N VAL A 222 -9.24 8.42 -10.01
CA VAL A 222 -9.48 7.67 -11.24
C VAL A 222 -9.65 8.65 -12.39
N GLY A 223 -9.24 8.29 -13.59
CA GLY A 223 -9.50 9.10 -14.78
C GLY A 223 -9.13 8.39 -16.07
N ASN A 224 -9.74 8.85 -17.17
CA ASN A 224 -9.60 8.26 -18.50
C ASN A 224 -8.62 9.02 -19.40
N GLY A 225 -7.94 10.06 -18.90
CA GLY A 225 -7.06 10.92 -19.70
C GLY A 225 -7.78 11.84 -20.70
N ASN A 226 -9.12 11.80 -20.73
CA ASN A 226 -9.97 12.51 -21.68
C ASN A 226 -10.93 13.47 -20.97
N GLY A 227 -10.46 14.13 -19.91
CA GLY A 227 -11.24 15.12 -19.14
C GLY A 227 -12.13 14.52 -18.06
N ALA A 228 -12.48 13.22 -18.10
CA ALA A 228 -13.26 12.59 -17.06
C ALA A 228 -12.35 12.05 -15.94
N ALA A 229 -12.48 12.61 -14.74
CA ALA A 229 -11.73 12.16 -13.58
C ALA A 229 -12.51 12.35 -12.28
N GLY A 230 -12.24 11.50 -11.30
CA GLY A 230 -12.90 11.53 -10.01
C GLY A 230 -11.98 11.08 -8.90
N PHE A 231 -12.39 11.29 -7.66
CA PHE A 231 -11.64 10.82 -6.49
C PHE A 231 -12.58 10.39 -5.38
N ALA A 232 -12.15 9.42 -4.59
CA ALA A 232 -12.90 8.99 -3.42
C ALA A 232 -11.99 8.53 -2.28
N LEU A 233 -12.58 8.53 -1.08
CA LEU A 233 -11.97 8.02 0.13
C LEU A 233 -12.59 6.66 0.48
N GLY A 234 -11.73 5.66 0.69
CA GLY A 234 -12.10 4.33 1.17
C GLY A 234 -11.47 4.06 2.53
N LYS A 235 -12.26 3.52 3.46
CA LYS A 235 -11.80 3.13 4.80
C LYS A 235 -12.15 1.67 5.09
N ALA A 236 -11.17 0.91 5.58
CA ALA A 236 -11.37 -0.49 5.99
C ALA A 236 -10.30 -0.91 7.02
N ALA A 237 -10.42 -2.12 7.58
CA ALA A 237 -9.38 -2.70 8.43
C ALA A 237 -8.12 -3.06 7.62
N ASP A 238 -8.33 -3.68 6.44
CA ASP A 238 -7.26 -4.05 5.53
C ASP A 238 -6.99 -2.99 4.46
N ARG A 239 -5.73 -2.89 4.04
CA ARG A 239 -5.32 -1.91 3.04
C ARG A 239 -5.94 -2.20 1.67
N ASN A 240 -5.89 -3.46 1.22
CA ASN A 240 -6.35 -3.84 -0.11
C ASN A 240 -7.87 -3.64 -0.25
N THR A 241 -8.63 -3.93 0.81
CA THR A 241 -10.08 -3.68 0.82
C THR A 241 -10.39 -2.18 0.85
N ALA A 242 -9.63 -1.36 1.57
CA ALA A 242 -9.77 0.09 1.54
C ALA A 242 -9.47 0.68 0.15
N LEU A 243 -8.42 0.19 -0.53
CA LEU A 243 -8.06 0.61 -1.90
C LEU A 243 -9.16 0.24 -2.89
N ARG A 244 -9.68 -0.99 -2.84
CA ARG A 244 -10.80 -1.43 -3.70
C ARG A 244 -12.04 -0.56 -3.50
N LYS A 245 -12.42 -0.31 -2.24
CA LYS A 245 -13.55 0.57 -1.91
C LYS A 245 -13.36 1.99 -2.44
N ALA A 246 -12.16 2.55 -2.31
CA ALA A 246 -11.85 3.89 -2.83
C ALA A 246 -11.92 3.92 -4.36
N LYS A 247 -11.33 2.92 -5.03
CA LYS A 247 -11.31 2.78 -6.49
C LYS A 247 -12.72 2.75 -7.07
N ASN A 248 -13.54 1.80 -6.63
CA ASN A 248 -14.88 1.60 -7.21
C ASN A 248 -15.82 2.77 -6.84
N ARG A 249 -15.65 3.36 -5.66
CA ARG A 249 -16.41 4.55 -5.27
C ARG A 249 -16.08 5.78 -6.12
N ALA A 250 -14.84 5.94 -6.57
CA ALA A 250 -14.41 7.14 -7.29
C ALA A 250 -15.08 7.28 -8.67
N ILE A 251 -15.43 6.18 -9.32
CA ILE A 251 -16.13 6.17 -10.62
C ILE A 251 -17.55 6.72 -10.52
N HIS A 252 -18.21 6.58 -9.38
CA HIS A 252 -19.54 7.18 -9.20
C HIS A 252 -19.50 8.70 -8.97
N TYR A 253 -18.31 9.31 -8.77
CA TYR A 253 -18.13 10.74 -8.53
C TYR A 253 -17.13 11.35 -9.52
N LEU A 254 -17.41 11.19 -10.81
CA LEU A 254 -16.61 11.77 -11.88
C LEU A 254 -16.98 13.25 -12.11
N TYR A 255 -15.95 14.04 -12.37
CA TYR A 255 -16.03 15.39 -12.90
C TYR A 255 -15.63 15.34 -14.37
N TYR A 256 -16.33 16.10 -15.19
CA TYR A 256 -15.86 16.44 -16.53
C TYR A 256 -15.09 17.75 -16.46
N ILE A 257 -13.79 17.68 -16.75
CA ILE A 257 -12.89 18.82 -16.76
C ILE A 257 -12.62 19.23 -18.20
N GLU A 258 -13.07 20.43 -18.53
CA GLU A 258 -12.83 21.02 -19.84
C GLU A 258 -11.35 21.38 -20.03
N ARG A 259 -10.84 21.29 -21.25
CA ARG A 259 -9.43 21.51 -21.55
C ARG A 259 -9.28 22.35 -22.82
N TYR A 260 -8.49 23.41 -22.74
CA TYR A 260 -8.10 24.18 -23.91
C TYR A 260 -7.10 23.37 -24.75
N ASN A 261 -7.39 23.22 -26.04
CA ASN A 261 -6.62 22.41 -27.00
C ASN A 261 -6.31 20.98 -26.52
N ASN A 262 -7.18 20.40 -25.67
CA ASN A 262 -6.95 19.10 -25.03
C ASN A 262 -5.63 18.99 -24.22
N GLN A 263 -5.06 20.12 -23.80
CA GLN A 263 -3.71 20.18 -23.25
C GLN A 263 -3.62 20.95 -21.93
N THR A 264 -4.24 22.13 -21.85
CA THR A 264 -4.14 23.04 -20.69
C THR A 264 -5.51 23.56 -20.24
N ILE A 265 -5.52 24.45 -19.25
CA ILE A 265 -6.72 25.12 -18.72
C ILE A 265 -7.05 26.39 -19.53
N TYR A 266 -8.29 26.88 -19.44
CA TYR A 266 -8.74 28.03 -20.24
C TYR A 266 -8.15 29.38 -19.80
N HIS A 267 -8.00 29.59 -18.49
CA HIS A 267 -7.50 30.83 -17.89
C HIS A 267 -6.79 30.52 -16.56
N ASP A 268 -6.17 31.54 -15.95
CA ASP A 268 -5.51 31.41 -14.66
C ASP A 268 -6.55 31.26 -13.54
N ILE A 269 -6.43 30.20 -12.73
CA ILE A 269 -7.41 29.84 -11.71
C ILE A 269 -6.79 29.95 -10.32
N GLN A 270 -7.44 30.73 -9.46
CA GLN A 270 -7.17 30.73 -8.02
C GLN A 270 -8.32 30.03 -7.29
N SER A 271 -8.05 28.81 -6.80
CA SER A 271 -9.03 28.02 -6.05
C SER A 271 -8.62 27.90 -4.59
N LYS A 272 -9.55 28.14 -3.67
CA LYS A 272 -9.33 28.00 -2.23
C LYS A 272 -10.30 26.98 -1.66
N PHE A 273 -9.76 25.95 -1.02
CA PHE A 273 -10.54 25.01 -0.22
C PHE A 273 -10.04 25.00 1.22
N LYS A 274 -10.87 25.46 2.15
CA LYS A 274 -10.49 25.66 3.56
C LYS A 274 -9.23 26.55 3.67
N ARG A 275 -8.17 26.05 4.29
CA ARG A 275 -6.87 26.74 4.47
C ARG A 275 -5.84 26.39 3.38
N THR A 276 -6.27 25.73 2.31
CA THR A 276 -5.42 25.35 1.18
C THR A 276 -5.80 26.20 -0.02
N THR A 277 -4.85 26.93 -0.58
CA THR A 277 -5.02 27.73 -1.80
C THR A 277 -4.19 27.10 -2.92
N LEU A 278 -4.80 26.89 -4.08
CA LEU A 278 -4.16 26.48 -5.31
C LEU A 278 -4.20 27.64 -6.29
N ARG A 279 -3.03 27.99 -6.81
CA ARG A 279 -2.87 28.99 -7.86
C ARG A 279 -2.35 28.28 -9.10
N MET A 280 -3.21 28.18 -10.09
CA MET A 280 -2.98 27.48 -11.34
C MET A 280 -2.84 28.51 -12.45
N LYS A 281 -1.82 28.35 -13.29
CA LYS A 281 -1.61 29.22 -14.43
C LYS A 281 -1.67 28.41 -15.72
N LYS A 282 -2.38 28.94 -16.73
CA LYS A 282 -2.34 28.41 -18.10
C LYS A 282 -0.90 28.50 -18.60
N GLN A 283 -0.45 27.46 -19.30
CA GLN A 283 0.88 27.43 -19.90
C GLN A 283 0.79 26.97 -21.34
N ASN A 284 1.73 27.43 -22.16
CA ASN A 284 1.80 27.06 -23.56
C ASN A 284 2.33 25.62 -23.72
N GLU A 285 2.19 25.09 -24.93
CA GLU A 285 2.62 23.74 -25.26
C GLU A 285 4.13 23.55 -25.02
N GLY A 286 4.49 22.43 -24.39
CA GLY A 286 5.90 22.07 -24.13
C GLY A 286 6.44 22.56 -22.78
N HIS A 287 5.65 23.27 -21.99
CA HIS A 287 6.02 23.66 -20.62
C HIS A 287 6.03 22.47 -19.65
N GLY A 288 5.18 21.48 -19.86
CA GLY A 288 4.97 20.32 -18.99
C GLY A 288 4.32 20.65 -17.63
N LEU A 289 4.21 19.62 -16.78
CA LEU A 289 3.55 19.71 -15.48
C LEU A 289 4.50 20.20 -14.36
N HIS A 290 4.47 21.50 -14.09
CA HIS A 290 5.23 22.14 -13.01
C HIS A 290 4.34 22.36 -11.78
N CYS A 291 4.03 21.28 -11.09
CA CYS A 291 3.04 21.27 -10.01
C CYS A 291 3.51 20.47 -8.79
N HIS A 292 2.72 20.48 -7.71
CA HIS A 292 2.89 19.52 -6.62
C HIS A 292 2.70 18.08 -7.13
N ARG A 293 3.49 17.10 -6.67
CA ARG A 293 3.47 15.71 -7.14
C ARG A 293 2.08 15.05 -7.20
N ALA A 294 1.20 15.38 -6.25
CA ALA A 294 -0.18 14.89 -6.26
C ALA A 294 -1.01 15.53 -7.38
N VAL A 295 -0.83 16.83 -7.62
CA VAL A 295 -1.48 17.54 -8.73
C VAL A 295 -0.96 17.00 -10.06
N ILE A 296 0.34 16.69 -10.19
CA ILE A 296 0.87 16.02 -11.39
C ILE A 296 0.15 14.69 -11.65
N THR A 297 0.02 13.83 -10.63
CA THR A 297 -0.73 12.57 -10.76
C THR A 297 -2.18 12.80 -11.19
N LEU A 298 -2.85 13.80 -10.63
CA LEU A 298 -4.25 14.13 -10.95
C LEU A 298 -4.39 14.69 -12.37
N CYS A 299 -3.52 15.62 -12.78
CA CYS A 299 -3.49 16.18 -14.14
C CYS A 299 -3.28 15.10 -15.19
N LYS A 300 -2.40 14.10 -14.93
CA LYS A 300 -2.22 12.96 -15.83
C LYS A 300 -3.49 12.11 -15.99
N LEU A 301 -4.25 11.92 -14.91
CA LEU A 301 -5.54 11.20 -14.97
C LEU A 301 -6.62 11.99 -15.71
N ILE A 302 -6.61 13.32 -15.59
CA ILE A 302 -7.51 14.21 -16.33
C ILE A 302 -7.09 14.31 -17.81
N GLY A 303 -5.80 14.23 -18.10
CA GLY A 303 -5.22 14.47 -19.42
C GLY A 303 -4.81 15.93 -19.66
N ILE A 304 -4.43 16.65 -18.61
CA ILE A 304 -3.76 17.96 -18.71
C ILE A 304 -2.26 17.70 -18.81
N LYS A 305 -1.60 18.23 -19.84
CA LYS A 305 -0.16 18.05 -20.09
C LYS A 305 0.67 19.25 -19.63
N ASP A 306 0.11 20.46 -19.72
CA ASP A 306 0.84 21.69 -19.44
C ASP A 306 0.11 22.53 -18.40
N LEU A 307 0.75 22.69 -17.24
CA LEU A 307 0.19 23.43 -16.12
C LEU A 307 1.29 23.87 -15.16
N TYR A 308 1.23 25.12 -14.72
CA TYR A 308 1.94 25.57 -13.54
C TYR A 308 0.97 25.63 -12.36
N CYS A 309 1.30 24.99 -11.24
CA CYS A 309 0.48 25.07 -10.04
C CYS A 309 1.31 25.25 -8.78
N LYS A 310 1.00 26.32 -8.04
CA LYS A 310 1.55 26.58 -6.71
C LYS A 310 0.49 26.29 -5.64
N VAL A 311 0.87 25.48 -4.66
CA VAL A 311 0.08 25.25 -3.44
C VAL A 311 0.57 26.22 -2.37
N GLU A 312 -0.35 26.95 -1.76
CA GLU A 312 -0.12 27.89 -0.67
C GLU A 312 -0.97 27.51 0.55
N GLY A 313 -0.47 27.80 1.75
CA GLY A 313 -1.12 27.43 3.01
C GLY A 313 -0.95 25.95 3.39
N SER A 314 -2.05 25.27 3.72
CA SER A 314 -2.02 23.88 4.20
C SER A 314 -1.80 22.86 3.08
N VAL A 315 -0.81 21.97 3.23
CA VAL A 315 -0.46 20.95 2.22
C VAL A 315 -1.17 19.60 2.47
N ASN A 316 -2.43 19.62 2.91
CA ASN A 316 -3.21 18.40 3.11
C ASN A 316 -3.71 17.85 1.76
N LEU A 317 -3.31 16.62 1.40
CA LEU A 317 -3.60 16.02 0.10
C LEU A 317 -5.09 15.93 -0.23
N LEU A 318 -5.96 15.70 0.76
CA LEU A 318 -7.41 15.66 0.55
C LEU A 318 -7.95 17.05 0.16
N ASN A 319 -7.46 18.10 0.80
CA ASN A 319 -7.89 19.47 0.52
C ASN A 319 -7.30 19.98 -0.80
N ILE A 320 -6.06 19.61 -1.12
CA ILE A 320 -5.44 19.88 -2.43
C ILE A 320 -6.29 19.25 -3.54
N THR A 321 -6.65 17.96 -3.39
CA THR A 321 -7.46 17.26 -4.39
C THR A 321 -8.82 17.94 -4.56
N ARG A 322 -9.50 18.27 -3.46
CA ARG A 322 -10.78 19.01 -3.52
C ARG A 322 -10.66 20.38 -4.15
N ALA A 323 -9.68 21.18 -3.74
CA ALA A 323 -9.43 22.50 -4.33
C ALA A 323 -9.16 22.40 -5.84
N LEU A 324 -8.43 21.38 -6.28
CA LEU A 324 -8.11 21.17 -7.68
C LEU A 324 -9.37 20.90 -8.49
N PHE A 325 -10.17 19.88 -8.10
CA PHE A 325 -11.39 19.55 -8.81
C PHE A 325 -12.42 20.67 -8.77
N THR A 326 -12.61 21.36 -7.64
CA THR A 326 -13.51 22.52 -7.57
C THR A 326 -13.03 23.68 -8.46
N GLY A 327 -11.72 23.95 -8.51
CA GLY A 327 -11.18 25.01 -9.34
C GLY A 327 -11.33 24.71 -10.84
N LEU A 328 -11.00 23.48 -11.24
CA LEU A 328 -11.08 23.06 -12.64
C LEU A 328 -12.52 22.88 -13.13
N ALA A 329 -13.44 22.45 -12.27
CA ALA A 329 -14.85 22.32 -12.64
C ALA A 329 -15.55 23.69 -12.82
N ASN A 330 -15.10 24.72 -12.11
CA ASN A 330 -15.70 26.06 -12.14
C ASN A 330 -15.09 26.98 -13.22
N GLN A 331 -14.26 26.46 -14.13
CA GLN A 331 -13.65 27.28 -15.15
C GLN A 331 -14.68 27.73 -16.22
N GLU A 332 -14.65 29.00 -16.57
CA GLU A 332 -15.35 29.56 -17.73
C GLU A 332 -14.60 29.25 -19.04
N ILE A 333 -15.35 28.77 -20.04
CA ILE A 333 -14.89 28.44 -21.40
C ILE A 333 -14.93 29.72 -22.23
N HIS A 334 -14.07 29.82 -23.25
CA HIS A 334 -14.14 30.90 -24.25
C HIS A 334 -15.53 31.04 -24.89
N GLN A 335 -16.23 29.93 -25.17
CA GLN A 335 -17.60 29.99 -25.71
C GLN A 335 -18.59 30.64 -24.73
N LYS A 336 -18.55 30.21 -23.45
CA LYS A 336 -19.41 30.78 -22.41
C LYS A 336 -19.13 32.27 -22.20
N LEU A 337 -17.86 32.67 -22.26
CA LEU A 337 -17.46 34.07 -22.18
C LEU A 337 -17.97 34.89 -23.38
N ALA A 338 -17.83 34.36 -24.61
CA ALA A 338 -18.31 34.99 -25.82
C ALA A 338 -19.83 35.20 -25.78
N ASP A 339 -20.58 34.16 -25.41
CA ASP A 339 -22.05 34.21 -25.30
C ASP A 339 -22.50 35.21 -24.21
N LYS A 340 -21.81 35.23 -23.06
CA LYS A 340 -22.12 36.12 -21.94
C LYS A 340 -21.86 37.60 -22.26
N LYS A 341 -20.78 37.89 -22.99
CA LYS A 341 -20.37 39.25 -23.34
C LYS A 341 -20.90 39.71 -24.69
N GLN A 342 -21.43 38.79 -25.50
CA GLN A 342 -21.85 38.98 -26.89
C GLN A 342 -20.73 39.59 -27.74
N LEU A 343 -19.49 39.12 -27.55
CA LEU A 343 -18.31 39.62 -28.27
C LEU A 343 -17.42 38.45 -28.70
N HIS A 344 -16.64 38.66 -29.76
CA HIS A 344 -15.66 37.69 -30.23
C HIS A 344 -14.49 37.58 -29.24
N VAL A 345 -14.10 36.35 -28.91
CA VAL A 345 -12.92 36.07 -28.09
C VAL A 345 -11.73 35.88 -29.02
N VAL A 346 -10.80 36.82 -28.98
CA VAL A 346 -9.59 36.82 -29.82
C VAL A 346 -8.37 36.43 -28.98
N GLU A 347 -7.61 35.43 -29.42
CA GLU A 347 -6.31 35.07 -28.86
C GLU A 347 -5.19 35.69 -29.69
N PHE A 348 -4.24 36.35 -29.02
CA PHE A 348 -2.99 36.82 -29.60
C PHE A 348 -1.85 35.93 -29.15
N GLN A 349 -1.17 35.29 -30.11
CA GLN A 349 -0.03 34.41 -29.84
C GLN A 349 1.27 35.12 -30.20
N SER A 350 2.22 35.19 -29.26
CA SER A 350 3.52 35.83 -29.49
C SER A 350 4.28 35.27 -30.69
N GLN A 351 4.12 33.97 -30.97
CA GLN A 351 4.73 33.29 -32.12
C GLN A 351 4.17 33.75 -33.48
N ARG A 352 2.92 34.23 -33.51
CA ARG A 352 2.21 34.65 -34.73
C ARG A 352 2.18 36.18 -34.91
N GLY A 353 2.85 36.92 -34.02
CA GLY A 353 2.88 38.38 -34.07
C GLY A 353 1.48 39.00 -33.84
N PRO A 354 1.08 40.00 -34.65
CA PRO A 354 -0.17 40.74 -34.45
C PRO A 354 -1.42 40.04 -35.02
N LEU A 355 -1.30 38.84 -35.59
CA LEU A 355 -2.42 38.14 -36.24
C LEU A 355 -3.52 37.78 -35.21
N PRO A 356 -4.74 38.32 -35.33
CA PRO A 356 -5.83 38.00 -34.42
C PRO A 356 -6.43 36.62 -34.75
N MET A 357 -6.46 35.72 -33.76
CA MET A 357 -7.15 34.44 -33.90
C MET A 357 -8.48 34.46 -33.15
N VAL A 358 -9.59 34.35 -33.86
CA VAL A 358 -10.90 34.20 -33.23
C VAL A 358 -11.04 32.78 -32.70
N VAL A 359 -11.08 32.63 -31.38
CA VAL A 359 -11.19 31.32 -30.70
C VAL A 359 -12.64 30.95 -30.44
N ALA A 360 -13.49 31.93 -30.18
CA ALA A 360 -14.93 31.74 -30.00
C ALA A 360 -15.70 32.94 -30.51
N SER A 361 -16.88 32.67 -31.06
CA SER A 361 -17.86 33.66 -31.48
C SER A 361 -19.18 33.44 -30.74
N PRO A 362 -19.88 34.51 -30.34
CA PRO A 362 -21.19 34.38 -29.71
C PRO A 362 -22.20 33.74 -30.66
N LYS A 363 -23.07 32.88 -30.15
CA LYS A 363 -24.09 32.20 -30.98
C LYS A 363 -25.14 33.16 -31.54
N ASP A 364 -25.54 34.15 -30.74
CA ASP A 364 -26.60 35.10 -31.08
C ASP A 364 -26.10 36.31 -31.87
N GLY A 365 -24.84 36.27 -32.33
CA GLY A 365 -24.16 37.40 -32.97
C GLY A 365 -23.44 38.31 -31.98
N ALA A 366 -22.48 39.08 -32.49
CA ALA A 366 -21.72 40.03 -31.69
C ALA A 366 -22.47 41.36 -31.58
N ARG A 367 -22.49 41.95 -30.38
CA ARG A 367 -23.01 43.29 -30.17
C ARG A 367 -22.12 44.30 -30.92
N PRO A 368 -22.69 45.40 -31.45
CA PRO A 368 -21.92 46.42 -32.17
C PRO A 368 -21.07 47.28 -31.24
N ASP A 369 -21.49 47.45 -29.98
CA ASP A 369 -20.85 48.36 -29.04
C ASP A 369 -19.62 47.72 -28.36
N PRO A 370 -18.45 48.38 -28.35
CA PRO A 370 -17.26 47.89 -27.65
C PRO A 370 -17.42 47.90 -26.12
N GLU A 371 -16.54 47.21 -25.40
CA GLU A 371 -16.44 47.38 -23.94
C GLU A 371 -15.69 48.69 -23.64
N PRO A 372 -16.06 49.42 -22.57
CA PRO A 372 -15.30 50.59 -22.14
C PRO A 372 -13.89 50.18 -21.72
N GLU A 373 -12.88 50.94 -22.16
CA GLU A 373 -11.48 50.73 -21.80
C GLU A 373 -11.15 51.53 -20.52
N ASP A 374 -10.90 50.82 -19.42
CA ASP A 374 -10.41 51.44 -18.19
C ASP A 374 -8.90 51.66 -18.29
N GLU A 375 -8.41 52.89 -18.06
CA GLU A 375 -6.96 53.18 -18.03
C GLU A 375 -6.23 52.39 -16.93
N ILE A 376 -6.86 52.22 -15.77
CA ILE A 376 -6.31 51.48 -14.63
C ILE A 376 -7.35 50.47 -14.13
N PRO A 377 -7.19 49.17 -14.44
CA PRO A 377 -8.16 48.16 -14.02
C PRO A 377 -8.07 47.90 -12.51
N ASN A 378 -9.21 47.87 -11.84
CA ASN A 378 -9.31 47.55 -10.40
C ASN A 378 -9.24 46.04 -10.13
N THR A 379 -8.18 45.38 -10.62
CA THR A 379 -7.97 43.94 -10.48
C THR A 379 -7.07 43.64 -9.29
N ARG A 380 -7.47 42.68 -8.45
CA ARG A 380 -6.67 42.28 -7.29
C ARG A 380 -5.42 41.51 -7.76
N LEU A 381 -4.27 42.18 -7.70
CA LEU A 381 -2.99 41.56 -8.01
C LEU A 381 -2.44 40.71 -6.87
N HIS A 382 -1.70 39.66 -7.23
CA HIS A 382 -0.99 38.83 -6.26
C HIS A 382 0.49 39.23 -6.19
N TRP A 383 0.95 39.63 -5.00
CA TRP A 383 2.29 40.17 -4.81
C TRP A 383 3.43 39.26 -5.30
N ASP A 384 3.32 37.95 -5.11
CA ASP A 384 4.32 36.99 -5.60
C ASP A 384 4.52 36.97 -7.12
N ASP A 385 3.50 37.35 -7.87
CA ASP A 385 3.56 37.39 -9.34
C ASP A 385 4.16 38.70 -9.80
N VAL A 386 3.78 39.81 -9.15
CA VAL A 386 4.37 41.14 -9.37
C VAL A 386 5.88 41.08 -9.12
N ARG A 387 6.31 40.49 -8.00
CA ARG A 387 7.75 40.30 -7.71
C ARG A 387 8.46 39.41 -8.71
N ALA A 388 7.77 38.42 -9.28
CA ALA A 388 8.35 37.55 -10.30
C ALA A 388 8.54 38.31 -11.62
N ALA A 389 7.54 39.09 -12.04
CA ALA A 389 7.59 39.93 -13.22
C ALA A 389 8.71 40.99 -13.14
N GLN A 390 8.92 41.57 -11.95
CA GLN A 390 9.99 42.55 -11.70
C GLN A 390 11.38 41.92 -11.52
N GLY A 391 11.52 40.59 -11.56
CA GLY A 391 12.81 39.90 -11.33
C GLY A 391 13.32 39.97 -9.88
N ILE A 392 12.50 40.43 -8.93
CA ILE A 392 12.86 40.59 -7.51
C ILE A 392 12.77 39.25 -6.76
N LYS A 393 12.00 38.29 -7.27
CA LYS A 393 11.79 36.98 -6.65
C LYS A 393 13.03 36.09 -6.74
N ARG A 394 13.92 36.20 -5.76
CA ARG A 394 15.12 35.34 -5.64
C ARG A 394 14.78 34.06 -4.89
N SER A 395 14.91 32.91 -5.55
CA SER A 395 14.84 31.60 -4.91
C SER A 395 15.70 30.59 -5.65
N ILE A 396 16.64 29.97 -4.92
CA ILE A 396 17.55 28.94 -5.45
C ILE A 396 16.77 27.70 -5.93
N TRP A 397 15.51 27.54 -5.49
CA TRP A 397 14.67 26.37 -5.78
C TRP A 397 13.71 26.54 -6.97
N ALA A 398 13.54 27.75 -7.51
CA ALA A 398 12.52 28.06 -8.50
C ALA A 398 12.86 27.56 -9.92
N GLY A 399 14.15 27.58 -10.30
CA GLY A 399 14.63 27.21 -11.65
C GLY A 399 15.44 25.92 -11.69
N VAL A 400 15.33 25.06 -10.69
CA VAL A 400 16.11 23.80 -10.63
C VAL A 400 15.66 22.86 -11.75
N LYS A 401 16.63 22.35 -12.52
CA LYS A 401 16.39 21.33 -13.55
C LYS A 401 15.80 20.06 -12.91
N ARG A 402 14.67 19.59 -13.43
CA ARG A 402 13.96 18.40 -12.96
C ARG A 402 13.71 17.46 -14.13
N THR A 403 13.40 16.21 -13.83
CA THR A 403 12.90 15.28 -14.85
C THR A 403 11.60 15.80 -15.43
N ILE A 404 11.45 15.70 -16.75
CA ILE A 404 10.24 16.09 -17.48
C ILE A 404 9.10 15.13 -17.10
N TRP A 405 7.90 15.67 -16.89
CA TRP A 405 6.71 14.93 -16.42
C TRP A 405 5.56 15.00 -17.39
#